data_AF-A0A6C1SRI3-F1
#
_entry.id   AF-A0A6C1SRI3-F1
#
_cell.length_a   1.000
_cell.length_b   1.000
_cell.length_c   1.000
_cell.angle_alpha   90.00
_cell.angle_beta   90.00
_cell.angle_gamma   90.00
#
_symmetry.space_group_name_H-M   'P 1'
#
loop_
_entity.id
_entity.type
_entity.pdbx_description
1 polymer ?
#
loop_
_entity_poly.entity_id
_entity_poly.type
_entity_poly.pdbx_seq_one_letter_code
_entity_poly.pdbx_strand_id
1 'polypeptide(L)'
;MPPSETGWAWLDTAPSRADDCGDGTAAAPDRPAGPELARAFARCFRTDDGETVLCHLRGLTVERAVGPDVSDQALRFLEGQRQLVNYVTNLVKRGHGGPRGRVNPAALRKQEQADVD
;
A
#
# COMPACT_ATOMS: atom_id res chain seq x y z
N MET A 1 8.25 15.21 -29.77
CA MET A 1 7.80 14.86 -28.42
C MET A 1 8.18 13.40 -28.15
N PRO A 2 9.01 13.08 -27.14
CA PRO A 2 9.21 11.70 -26.76
C PRO A 2 8.16 11.28 -25.71
N PRO A 3 7.52 10.10 -25.84
CA PRO A 3 6.67 9.55 -24.79
C PRO A 3 7.56 8.98 -23.69
N SER A 4 7.75 9.73 -22.60
CA SER A 4 8.50 9.25 -21.41
C SER A 4 7.68 9.31 -20.12
N GLU A 5 6.35 9.45 -20.24
CA GLU A 5 5.44 9.58 -19.09
C GLU A 5 4.89 8.25 -18.57
N THR A 6 5.33 7.10 -19.12
CA THR A 6 4.76 5.78 -18.75
C THR A 6 5.20 5.27 -17.37
N GLY A 7 6.36 5.70 -16.86
CA GLY A 7 6.87 5.22 -15.57
C GLY A 7 6.07 5.69 -14.36
N TRP A 8 5.33 6.80 -14.51
CA TRP A 8 4.53 7.44 -13.46
C TRP A 8 3.03 7.36 -13.74
N ALA A 9 2.60 6.66 -14.78
CA ALA A 9 1.18 6.61 -15.16
C ALA A 9 0.28 5.98 -14.09
N TRP A 10 0.80 5.11 -13.22
CA TRP A 10 0.07 4.59 -12.06
C TRP A 10 -0.12 5.63 -10.94
N LEU A 11 0.58 6.77 -11.01
CA LEU A 11 0.39 7.94 -10.15
C LEU A 11 -0.75 8.85 -10.66
N ASP A 12 -0.94 8.97 -11.98
CA ASP A 12 -1.87 9.92 -12.61
C ASP A 12 -3.11 9.30 -13.29
N THR A 13 -3.05 8.04 -13.72
CA THR A 13 -4.11 7.35 -14.46
C THR A 13 -4.57 6.10 -13.72
N ALA A 14 -5.83 6.13 -13.25
CA ALA A 14 -6.50 4.93 -12.76
C ALA A 14 -6.65 3.92 -13.91
N PRO A 15 -6.11 2.69 -13.82
CA PRO A 15 -6.31 1.71 -14.87
C PRO A 15 -7.74 1.19 -14.81
N SER A 16 -8.48 1.42 -15.89
CA SER A 16 -9.73 0.71 -16.16
C SER A 16 -9.66 0.11 -17.55
N ARG A 17 -10.14 -1.14 -17.58
CA ARG A 17 -10.51 -1.98 -18.72
C ARG A 17 -9.36 -2.73 -19.39
N ALA A 18 -9.14 -3.96 -18.96
CA ALA A 18 -9.73 -5.09 -19.68
C ALA A 18 -9.57 -6.37 -18.84
N ASP A 19 -10.62 -7.16 -18.86
CA ASP A 19 -10.81 -8.45 -18.22
C ASP A 19 -9.75 -9.46 -18.69
N ASP A 20 -8.96 -10.01 -17.77
CA ASP A 20 -8.79 -11.45 -17.56
C ASP A 20 -7.77 -11.72 -16.45
N CYS A 21 -8.15 -12.59 -15.51
CA CYS A 21 -7.32 -13.39 -14.59
C CYS A 21 -8.16 -13.68 -13.34
N GLY A 22 -9.09 -14.63 -13.49
CA GLY A 22 -9.61 -15.39 -12.35
C GLY A 22 -8.55 -16.38 -11.89
N ASP A 23 -7.86 -16.07 -10.81
CA ASP A 23 -7.19 -16.98 -9.86
C ASP A 23 -6.43 -16.11 -8.84
N GLY A 24 -6.86 -16.13 -7.58
CA GLY A 24 -6.05 -15.72 -6.41
C GLY A 24 -5.45 -14.30 -6.42
N THR A 25 -6.03 -13.36 -7.16
CA THR A 25 -5.31 -12.21 -7.71
C THR A 25 -4.85 -11.20 -6.63
N ALA A 26 -3.53 -10.99 -6.57
CA ALA A 26 -2.87 -9.93 -5.85
C ALA A 26 -3.64 -8.61 -6.05
N ALA A 27 -4.09 -8.03 -4.94
CA ALA A 27 -4.86 -6.79 -4.94
C ALA A 27 -4.10 -5.72 -5.73
N ALA A 28 -4.61 -5.36 -6.92
CA ALA A 28 -4.11 -4.24 -7.69
C ALA A 28 -4.05 -2.99 -6.78
N PRO A 29 -2.95 -2.21 -6.81
CA PRO A 29 -2.74 -1.07 -5.92
C PRO A 29 -3.76 0.07 -6.13
N ASP A 30 -4.55 0.03 -7.21
CA ASP A 30 -5.50 1.07 -7.62
C ASP A 30 -6.87 1.00 -6.92
N ARG A 31 -7.13 -0.07 -6.14
CA ARG A 31 -8.27 -0.07 -5.22
C ARG A 31 -7.82 0.61 -3.94
N PRO A 32 -8.58 1.58 -3.37
CA PRO A 32 -8.27 2.10 -2.04
C PRO A 32 -8.09 0.90 -1.13
N ALA A 33 -6.89 0.78 -0.55
CA ALA A 33 -6.49 -0.40 0.19
C ALA A 33 -7.65 -0.90 1.03
N GLY A 34 -8.04 -2.15 0.74
CA GLY A 34 -9.17 -2.77 1.41
C GLY A 34 -8.94 -2.73 2.92
N PRO A 35 -10.02 -2.78 3.71
CA PRO A 35 -9.91 -2.71 5.17
C PRO A 35 -9.03 -3.83 5.74
N GLU A 36 -8.91 -4.98 5.05
CA GLU A 36 -7.97 -6.05 5.42
C GLU A 36 -6.50 -5.66 5.27
N LEU A 37 -6.14 -4.97 4.19
CA LEU A 37 -4.76 -4.51 3.99
C LEU A 37 -4.40 -3.47 5.05
N ALA A 38 -5.28 -2.49 5.30
CA ALA A 38 -5.09 -1.53 6.39
C ALA A 38 -4.92 -2.21 7.75
N ARG A 39 -5.72 -3.25 8.05
CA ARG A 39 -5.57 -4.07 9.26
C ARG A 39 -4.24 -4.81 9.31
N ALA A 40 -3.75 -5.34 8.19
CA ALA A 40 -2.46 -6.02 8.11
C ALA A 40 -1.31 -5.04 8.44
N PHE A 41 -1.31 -3.87 7.80
CA PHE A 41 -0.36 -2.79 8.10
C PHE A 41 -0.40 -2.40 9.58
N ALA A 42 -1.58 -2.17 10.14
CA ALA A 42 -1.72 -1.83 11.56
C ALA A 42 -1.24 -2.95 12.50
N ARG A 43 -1.36 -4.23 12.14
CA ARG A 43 -0.78 -5.32 12.93
C ARG A 43 0.74 -5.31 12.87
N CYS A 44 1.32 -5.13 11.69
CA CYS A 44 2.77 -5.13 11.50
C CYS A 44 3.46 -3.94 12.19
N PHE A 45 2.87 -2.75 12.13
CA PHE A 45 3.48 -1.51 12.62
C PHE A 45 3.04 -1.08 14.03
N ARG A 46 2.32 -1.94 14.76
CA ARG A 46 1.96 -1.73 16.18
C ARG A 46 2.91 -2.44 17.15
N THR A 47 3.85 -3.23 16.65
CA THR A 47 4.91 -3.80 17.48
C THR A 47 6.00 -2.76 17.73
N ASP A 48 6.75 -2.90 18.82
CA ASP A 48 7.87 -1.99 19.14
C ASP A 48 8.88 -1.88 17.97
N ASP A 49 9.18 -3.01 17.34
CA ASP A 49 10.04 -3.07 16.15
C ASP A 49 9.40 -2.35 14.95
N GLY A 50 8.10 -2.54 14.75
CA GLY A 50 7.35 -1.89 13.68
C GLY A 50 7.33 -0.37 13.83
N GLU A 51 7.10 0.12 15.05
CA GLU A 51 7.18 1.54 15.37
C GLU A 51 8.59 2.10 15.13
N THR A 52 9.63 1.36 15.54
CA THR A 52 11.03 1.71 15.29
C THR A 52 11.33 1.85 13.79
N VAL A 53 10.88 0.88 12.98
CA VAL A 53 11.03 0.92 11.52
C VAL A 53 10.28 2.11 10.92
N LEU A 54 9.04 2.35 11.33
CA LEU A 54 8.24 3.46 10.79
C LEU A 54 8.85 4.82 11.16
N CYS A 55 9.38 4.97 12.37
CA CYS A 55 10.10 6.15 12.81
C CYS A 55 11.36 6.37 11.95
N HIS A 56 12.14 5.31 11.70
CA HIS A 56 13.32 5.39 10.86
C HIS A 56 13.00 5.81 9.41
N LEU A 57 11.96 5.21 8.80
CA LEU A 57 11.51 5.57 7.45
C LEU A 57 11.06 7.03 7.36
N ARG A 58 10.35 7.53 8.38
CA ARG A 58 9.94 8.94 8.45
C ARG A 58 11.14 9.87 8.54
N GLY A 59 12.15 9.51 9.34
CA GLY A 59 13.42 10.25 9.45
C GLY A 59 14.17 10.35 8.12
N LEU A 60 14.21 9.25 7.34
CA LEU A 60 14.90 9.23 6.04
C LEU A 60 14.20 10.06 4.95
N THR A 61 12.90 10.30 5.07
CA THR A 61 12.07 10.80 3.97
C THR A 61 11.26 12.04 4.34
N VAL A 62 10.24 11.90 5.19
CA VAL A 62 9.27 12.94 5.54
C VAL A 62 9.90 14.06 6.35
N GLU A 63 10.73 13.70 7.33
CA GLU A 63 11.38 14.65 8.24
C GLU A 63 12.72 15.15 7.70
N ARG A 64 13.20 14.55 6.61
CA ARG A 64 14.45 14.92 5.97
C ARG A 64 14.31 16.26 5.25
N ALA A 65 15.09 17.24 5.72
CA ALA A 65 15.34 18.49 5.01
C ALA A 65 16.43 18.31 3.95
N VAL A 66 16.30 19.03 2.83
CA VAL A 66 17.29 19.09 1.75
C VAL A 66 17.69 20.54 1.51
N GLY A 67 18.96 20.75 1.15
CA GLY A 67 19.50 22.09 0.86
C GLY A 67 18.95 22.65 -0.46
N PRO A 68 19.10 23.96 -0.69
CA PRO A 68 18.55 24.64 -1.87
C PRO A 68 19.17 24.17 -3.20
N ASP A 69 20.39 23.63 -3.17
CA ASP A 69 21.12 23.19 -4.37
C ASP A 69 20.79 21.76 -4.83
N VAL A 70 19.79 21.13 -4.21
CA VAL A 70 19.36 19.77 -4.59
C VAL A 70 18.74 19.79 -6.00
N SER A 71 19.10 18.80 -6.83
CA SER A 71 18.56 18.72 -8.18
C SER A 71 17.06 18.37 -8.19
N ASP A 72 16.36 18.84 -9.21
CA ASP A 72 14.94 18.49 -9.42
C ASP A 72 14.69 16.97 -9.47
N GLN A 73 15.61 16.21 -10.07
CA GLN A 73 15.49 14.76 -10.14
C GLN A 73 15.56 14.12 -8.74
N ALA A 74 16.48 14.60 -7.90
CA ALA A 74 16.60 14.14 -6.52
C ALA A 74 15.37 14.55 -5.68
N LEU A 75 14.82 15.75 -5.91
CA LEU A 75 13.57 16.20 -5.28
C LEU A 75 12.39 15.32 -5.65
N ARG A 76 12.17 15.06 -6.94
CA ARG A 76 11.07 14.20 -7.41
C ARG A 76 11.20 12.77 -6.85
N PHE A 77 12.43 12.25 -6.80
CA PHE A 77 12.69 10.95 -6.20
C PHE A 77 12.35 10.93 -4.70
N LEU A 78 12.79 11.94 -3.94
CA LEU A 78 12.47 12.07 -2.52
C LEU A 78 10.96 12.22 -2.29
N GLU A 79 10.26 12.94 -3.16
CA GLU A 79 8.82 13.12 -3.04
C GLU A 79 8.06 11.80 -3.27
N GLY A 80 8.50 10.99 -4.23
CA GLY A 80 7.97 9.63 -4.40
C GLY A 80 8.15 8.77 -3.13
N GLN A 81 9.31 8.87 -2.48
CA GLN A 81 9.56 8.18 -1.21
C GLN A 81 8.66 8.69 -0.07
N ARG A 82 8.47 10.01 0.04
CA ARG A 82 7.58 10.62 1.05
C ARG A 82 6.15 10.16 0.87
N GLN A 83 5.66 10.14 -0.37
CA GLN A 83 4.32 9.68 -0.67
C GLN A 83 4.11 8.21 -0.25
N LEU A 84 5.10 7.34 -0.51
CA LEU A 84 5.03 5.94 -0.07
C LEU A 84 4.96 5.82 1.47
N VAL A 85 5.81 6.54 2.20
CA VAL A 85 5.83 6.49 3.67
C VAL A 85 4.54 7.08 4.27
N ASN A 86 3.99 8.14 3.67
CA ASN A 86 2.70 8.71 4.04
C ASN A 86 1.55 7.73 3.78
N TYR A 87 1.59 7.01 2.66
CA TYR A 87 0.61 5.98 2.34
C TYR A 87 0.61 4.87 3.38
N VAL A 88 1.79 4.33 3.73
CA VAL A 88 1.94 3.33 4.81
C VAL A 88 1.38 3.86 6.13
N THR A 89 1.76 5.08 6.51
CA THR A 89 1.27 5.73 7.75
C THR A 89 -0.25 5.85 7.76
N ASN A 90 -0.86 6.18 6.62
CA ASN A 90 -2.31 6.28 6.49
C ASN A 90 -3.00 4.91 6.59
N LEU A 91 -2.42 3.85 6.03
CA LEU A 91 -2.94 2.48 6.18
C LEU A 91 -2.91 2.01 7.64
N VAL A 92 -1.81 2.26 8.34
CA VAL A 92 -1.66 1.96 9.76
C VAL A 92 -2.75 2.67 10.55
N LYS A 93 -2.89 4.00 10.40
CA LYS A 93 -3.94 4.81 11.05
C LYS A 93 -5.35 4.27 10.78
N ARG A 94 -5.67 3.97 9.51
CA ARG A 94 -6.98 3.41 9.12
C ARG A 94 -7.24 2.04 9.73
N GLY A 95 -6.21 1.20 9.89
CA GLY A 95 -6.33 -0.14 10.46
C GLY A 95 -6.56 -0.17 11.98
N HIS A 96 -6.23 0.91 12.71
CA HIS A 96 -6.45 0.99 14.16
C HIS A 96 -7.92 1.18 14.58
N GLY A 97 -8.76 1.80 13.72
CA GLY A 97 -10.15 2.15 14.04
C GLY A 97 -11.22 1.13 13.62
N GLY A 98 -10.85 0.03 12.98
CA GLY A 98 -11.81 -0.94 12.46
C GLY A 98 -12.20 -2.02 13.48
N PRO A 99 -13.49 -2.43 13.57
CA PRO A 99 -13.85 -3.64 14.31
C PRO A 99 -13.03 -4.81 13.76
N ARG A 100 -12.49 -5.64 14.67
CA ARG A 100 -11.66 -6.80 14.32
C ARG A 100 -12.44 -7.64 13.31
N GLY A 101 -12.06 -7.56 12.03
CA GLY A 101 -12.56 -8.46 11.01
C GLY A 101 -12.18 -9.86 11.45
N ARG A 102 -13.11 -10.58 12.06
CA ARG A 102 -12.98 -12.02 12.23
C ARG A 102 -13.05 -12.55 10.81
N VAL A 103 -11.91 -12.96 10.26
CA VAL A 103 -11.93 -13.89 9.13
C VAL A 103 -12.84 -15.04 9.55
N ASN A 104 -13.98 -15.20 8.86
CA ASN A 104 -14.95 -16.22 9.20
C ASN A 104 -14.42 -17.57 8.71
N PRO A 105 -14.00 -18.50 9.59
CA PRO A 105 -13.45 -19.79 9.18
C PRO A 105 -14.49 -20.69 8.49
N ALA A 106 -15.78 -20.31 8.49
CA ALA A 106 -16.83 -21.04 7.76
C ALA A 106 -16.77 -20.82 6.24
N ALA A 107 -16.10 -19.77 5.74
CA ALA A 107 -15.94 -19.55 4.30
C ALA A 107 -14.98 -20.57 3.65
N LEU A 108 -14.01 -21.09 4.42
CA LEU A 108 -13.07 -22.11 3.93
C LEU A 108 -13.72 -23.48 3.72
N ARG A 109 -14.72 -23.86 4.54
CA ARG A 109 -15.33 -25.20 4.47
C ARG A 109 -16.34 -25.39 3.35
N LYS A 110 -16.85 -24.31 2.75
CA LYS A 110 -17.76 -24.42 1.59
C LYS A 110 -17.02 -24.68 0.28
N GLN A 111 -15.70 -24.44 0.22
CA GLN A 111 -14.89 -24.74 -0.96
C GLN A 111 -14.46 -26.21 -1.02
N GLU A 112 -14.23 -26.85 0.12
CA GLU A 112 -13.91 -28.29 0.19
C GLU A 112 -15.09 -29.21 -0.15
N GLN A 113 -16.33 -28.74 0.06
CA GLN A 113 -17.54 -29.54 -0.18
C GLN A 113 -18.07 -29.44 -1.63
N ALA A 114 -17.55 -28.52 -2.45
CA ALA A 114 -17.99 -28.32 -3.83
C ALA A 114 -17.10 -29.03 -4.87
N ASP A 115 -15.98 -29.63 -4.45
CA ASP A 115 -15.07 -30.43 -5.29
C ASP A 115 -15.34 -31.95 -5.17
N VAL A 116 -16.39 -32.33 -4.42
CA VAL A 116 -16.83 -33.70 -4.21
C VAL A 116 -18.34 -33.80 -4.52
N ASP A 117 -18.71 -33.54 -5.76
CA ASP A 117 -19.98 -33.96 -6.38
C ASP A 117 -19.83 -34.02 -7.91
#